data_AF-G5LQF2-F1
#
_entry.id   AF-G5LQF2-F1
#
_cell.length_a   1.000
_cell.length_b   1.000
_cell.length_c   1.000
_cell.angle_alpha   90.00
_cell.angle_beta   90.00
_cell.angle_gamma   90.00
#
_symmetry.space_group_name_H-M   'P 1'
#
loop_
_entity.id
_entity.type
_entity.pdbx_description
1 polymer ?
#
loop_
_entity_poly.entity_id
_entity_poly.type
_entity_poly.pdbx_seq_one_letter_code
_entity_poly.pdbx_strand_id
1 'polypeptide(L)' 'MNNALGLVETKGLVGAIEAADAMVKSANVQLVGYEKIGSGLVTVMVRGDVGAVKAAVDAGSAAASVAGGNDRDQ' A
#
# COMPACT_ATOMS: atom_id res chain seq x y z
N MET A 1 -1.13 15.96 -17.06
CA MET A 1 -1.79 15.28 -15.92
C MET A 1 -0.89 14.10 -15.55
N ASN A 2 -0.02 14.26 -14.55
CA ASN A 2 0.90 13.20 -14.11
C ASN A 2 0.18 12.38 -13.04
N ASN A 3 -0.32 11.20 -13.40
CA ASN A 3 -1.11 10.37 -12.49
C ASN A 3 -0.31 9.11 -12.13
N ALA A 4 0.73 9.30 -11.31
CA ALA A 4 1.60 8.22 -10.86
C ALA A 4 0.79 7.14 -10.12
N LEU A 5 1.21 5.89 -10.24
CA LEU A 5 0.63 4.73 -9.57
C LEU A 5 1.59 4.25 -8.48
N GLY A 6 1.09 4.13 -7.26
CA GLY A 6 1.80 3.48 -6.15
C GLY A 6 1.14 2.16 -5.81
N LEU A 7 1.95 1.15 -5.50
CA LEU A 7 1.52 -0.20 -5.14
C LEU A 7 2.22 -0.63 -3.84
N VAL A 8 1.47 -1.25 -2.93
CA VAL A 8 2.02 -2.00 -1.80
C VAL A 8 1.36 -3.37 -1.78
N GLU A 9 2.17 -4.43 -1.79
CA GLU A 9 1.69 -5.82 -1.68
C GLU A 9 1.99 -6.38 -0.30
N THR A 10 1.04 -7.16 0.22
CA THR A 10 1.14 -7.80 1.54
C THR A 10 0.61 -9.22 1.46
N LYS A 11 1.06 -10.10 2.37
CA LYS A 11 0.34 -11.34 2.64
C LYS A 11 -0.76 -11.08 3.67
N GLY A 12 -1.99 -11.38 3.26
CA GLY A 12 -3.19 -11.21 4.07
C GLY A 12 -3.80 -9.82 3.96
N LEU A 13 -5.09 -9.75 4.27
CA LEU A 13 -5.87 -8.52 4.11
C LEU A 13 -5.57 -7.47 5.20
N VAL A 14 -5.09 -7.88 6.37
CA VAL A 14 -4.82 -6.96 7.49
C VAL A 14 -3.67 -6.00 7.15
N GLY A 15 -2.55 -6.52 6.65
CA GLY A 15 -1.42 -5.69 6.22
C GLY A 15 -1.80 -4.77 5.06
N ALA A 16 -2.61 -5.26 4.11
CA ALA A 16 -3.11 -4.44 3.00
C ALA A 16 -3.97 -3.27 3.51
N ILE A 17 -4.85 -3.49 4.47
CA ILE A 17 -5.68 -2.43 5.04
C ILE A 17 -4.81 -1.40 5.77
N GLU A 18 -3.82 -1.85 6.55
CA GLU A 18 -2.89 -0.93 7.23
C GLU A 18 -2.07 -0.12 6.22
N ALA A 19 -1.54 -0.76 5.18
CA ALA A 19 -0.85 -0.05 4.09
C ALA A 19 -1.75 0.99 3.45
N ALA A 20 -3.00 0.65 3.14
CA ALA A 20 -3.96 1.59 2.55
C ALA A 20 -4.22 2.80 3.46
N ASP A 21 -4.43 2.58 4.76
CA ASP A 21 -4.63 3.63 5.75
C ASP A 21 -3.41 4.57 5.85
N ALA A 22 -2.21 4.00 5.96
CA ALA A 22 -0.97 4.77 6.02
C ALA A 22 -0.68 5.54 4.72
N MET A 23 -0.94 4.94 3.56
CA MET A 23 -0.77 5.60 2.26
C MET A 23 -1.64 6.84 2.12
N VAL A 24 -2.93 6.76 2.47
CA VAL A 24 -3.85 7.89 2.31
C VAL A 24 -3.69 8.96 3.39
N LYS A 25 -3.13 8.64 4.55
CA LYS A 25 -2.85 9.60 5.63
C LYS A 25 -1.54 10.37 5.45
N SER A 26 -0.57 9.82 4.73
CA SER A 26 0.78 10.38 4.62
C SER A 26 0.95 11.36 3.46
N ALA A 27 0.10 11.31 2.44
CA ALA A 27 0.21 12.19 1.28
C ALA A 27 -1.14 12.41 0.59
N ASN A 28 -1.21 13.44 -0.27
CA ASN A 28 -2.38 13.70 -1.10
C ASN A 28 -2.47 12.70 -2.26
N VAL A 29 -2.98 11.50 -1.97
CA VAL A 29 -3.20 10.42 -2.93
C VAL A 29 -4.62 9.88 -2.78
N GLN A 30 -5.15 9.31 -3.87
CA GLN A 30 -6.44 8.65 -3.88
C GLN A 30 -6.22 7.14 -3.90
N LEU A 31 -6.86 6.41 -2.97
CA LEU A 31 -6.97 4.96 -3.07
C LEU A 31 -7.84 4.58 -4.28
N VAL A 32 -7.26 3.83 -5.20
CA VAL A 32 -7.96 3.33 -6.40
C VAL A 32 -8.69 2.03 -6.09
N GLY A 33 -8.09 1.19 -5.25
CA GLY A 33 -8.65 -0.09 -4.87
C GLY A 33 -7.57 -1.03 -4.35
N TYR A 34 -7.96 -2.29 -4.23
CA TYR A 34 -7.06 -3.39 -3.89
C TYR A 34 -7.41 -4.60 -4.76
N GLU A 35 -6.42 -5.44 -5.04
CA GLU A 35 -6.56 -6.66 -5.81
C GLU A 35 -6.07 -7.85 -5.01
N LYS A 36 -6.79 -8.97 -5.14
CA LYS A 36 -6.42 -10.26 -4.55
C LYS A 36 -5.95 -11.15 -5.70
N ILE A 37 -4.65 -11.44 -5.74
CA ILE A 37 -4.06 -12.19 -6.87
C ILE A 37 -3.90 -13.69 -6.58
N GLY A 38 -4.27 -14.14 -5.37
CA GLY A 38 -4.15 -15.55 -4.93
C GLY A 38 -3.05 -15.75 -3.90
N SER A 39 -2.93 -16.97 -3.36
CA SER A 39 -1.88 -17.33 -2.37
C SER A 39 -1.79 -16.42 -1.14
N GLY A 40 -2.90 -15.78 -0.78
CA GLY A 40 -2.94 -14.80 0.31
C GLY A 40 -2.36 -13.43 -0.03
N LEU A 41 -1.89 -13.18 -1.26
CA LEU A 41 -1.35 -11.90 -1.68
C LEU A 41 -2.47 -10.89 -1.98
N VAL A 42 -2.31 -9.70 -1.42
CA VAL A 42 -3.21 -8.57 -1.58
C VAL A 42 -2.38 -7.33 -1.91
N THR A 43 -2.66 -6.73 -3.06
CA THR A 43 -2.03 -5.48 -3.51
C THR A 43 -3.00 -4.31 -3.34
N VAL A 44 -2.55 -3.21 -2.75
CA VAL A 44 -3.28 -1.94 -2.63
C VAL A 44 -2.69 -0.89 -3.56
N MET A 45 -3.55 -0.04 -4.15
CA MET A 45 -3.19 0.85 -5.25
C MET A 45 -3.61 2.29 -4.97
N VAL A 46 -2.70 3.24 -5.13
CA VAL A 46 -2.98 4.68 -4.99
C VAL A 46 -2.55 5.48 -6.22
N ARG A 47 -3.20 6.62 -6.45
CA ARG A 47 -2.90 7.56 -7.54
C ARG A 47 -2.70 8.98 -7.03
N GLY A 48 -1.80 9.73 -7.68
CA GLY A 48 -1.55 11.13 -7.37
C GLY A 48 -0.31 11.67 -8.07
N ASP A 49 0.18 12.82 -7.60
CA ASP A 49 1.45 13.38 -8.04
C ASP A 49 2.62 12.47 -7.63
N VAL A 50 3.67 12.42 -8.45
CA VAL A 50 4.80 11.49 -8.25
C VAL A 50 5.45 11.59 -6.86
N GLY A 51 5.58 12.80 -6.30
CA GLY A 51 6.12 13.01 -4.96
C GLY A 51 5.18 12.51 -3.86
N ALA A 52 3.87 12.74 -4.01
CA ALA A 52 2.86 12.27 -3.08
C ALA A 52 2.77 10.74 -3.10
N VAL A 53 2.80 10.13 -4.29
CA VAL A 53 2.80 8.66 -4.45
C VAL A 53 4.04 8.04 -3.82
N LYS A 54 5.23 8.65 -3.98
CA LYS A 54 6.45 8.16 -3.33
C LYS A 54 6.32 8.17 -1.81
N ALA A 55 5.92 9.30 -1.23
CA ALA A 55 5.74 9.42 0.22
C ALA A 55 4.68 8.44 0.75
N ALA A 56 3.59 8.25 0.01
CA ALA A 56 2.54 7.29 0.36
C ALA A 56 3.08 5.85 0.39
N VAL A 57 3.76 5.39 -0.67
CA VAL A 57 4.29 4.02 -0.76
C VAL A 57 5.31 3.73 0.35
N ASP A 58 6.21 4.67 0.63
CA ASP A 58 7.19 4.53 1.70
C ASP A 58 6.50 4.33 3.07
N ALA A 59 5.47 5.13 3.37
CA ALA A 59 4.69 5.01 4.60
C ALA A 59 3.86 3.71 4.66
N GLY A 60 3.21 3.35 3.55
CA GLY A 60 2.38 2.14 3.45
C GLY A 60 3.18 0.85 3.63
N SER A 61 4.36 0.77 3.00
CA SER A 61 5.27 -0.37 3.14
C SER A 61 5.78 -0.52 4.59
N ALA A 62 6.16 0.59 5.21
CA ALA A 62 6.59 0.58 6.62
C ALA A 62 5.47 0.10 7.55
N ALA A 63 4.25 0.60 7.39
CA ALA A 63 3.12 0.24 8.25
C ALA A 63 2.70 -1.25 8.08
N ALA A 64 2.65 -1.74 6.84
CA ALA A 64 2.33 -3.14 6.56
C ALA A 64 3.35 -4.14 7.12
N SER A 65 4.63 -3.75 7.22
CA SER A 65 5.66 -4.60 7.84
C SER A 65 5.43 -4.85 9.33
N VAL A 66 4.67 -3.98 9.99
CA VAL A 66 4.36 -4.05 11.43
C VAL A 66 3.02 -4.73 11.69
N ALA A 67 2.01 -4.44 10.86
CA ALA A 67 0.64 -4.91 11.04
C ALA A 67 0.32 -6.10 10.13
N GLY A 68 0.64 -7.32 10.56
CA GLY A 68 0.21 -8.52 9.84
C GLY A 68 1.20 -9.67 9.90
N GLY A 69 1.29 -10.29 11.08
CA GLY A 69 1.66 -11.70 11.21
C GLY A 69 2.91 -12.17 10.47
N ASN A 70 4.09 -11.63 10.81
CA ASN A 70 5.34 -12.39 10.81
C ASN A 70 5.65 -13.15 9.50
N ASP A 71 5.67 -12.45 8.37
CA ASP A 71 6.38 -12.92 7.17
C ASP A 71 7.88 -12.69 7.39
N ARG A 72 8.58 -13.72 7.89
CA ARG A 72 10.05 -13.73 8.04
C ARG A 72 10.79 -13.94 6.70
N ASP A 73 10.09 -13.81 5.58
CA ASP A 73 10.57 -14.11 4.23
C ASP A 73 10.61 -12.88 3.30
N GLN A 74 10.41 -11.65 3.83
CA GLN A 74 10.82 -10.41 3.16
C GLN A 74 12.26 -10.07 3.54
#